data_AF-A0A8T5R7A6-F1
#
_entry.id   AF-A0A8T5R7A6-F1
#
_cell.length_a   1.000
_cell.length_b   1.000
_cell.length_c   1.000
_cell.angle_alpha   90.00
_cell.angle_beta   90.00
_cell.angle_gamma   90.00
#
_symmetry.space_group_name_H-M   'P 1'
#
loop_
_entity.id
_entity.type
_entity.pdbx_description
1 polymer ?
#
loop_
_entity_poly.entity_id
_entity_poly.type
_entity_poly.pdbx_seq_one_letter_code
_entity_poly.pdbx_strand_id
1 'polypeptide(L)'
;MVKHRNTGAYEHFCVLIFAQGIWKETDKDSVRNLIKEKLKSMKKAPYNIFYKLTYRDKMPIYADCHICQPIYKMFEEFKGNNDGILYQGHHYLIPEDDFEDMKDLANLIISHSKVKKFYLLYLDGFKEIKRTILNEMSLEEFKKKLKFKKSNINDFTLMIDNNTFKNRTVYEISKSYTL
;
A
#
# COMPACT_ATOMS: atom_id res chain seq x y z
N MET A 1 10.82 -26.56 -11.59
CA MET A 1 9.84 -25.49 -11.83
C MET A 1 8.72 -25.65 -10.83
N VAL A 2 8.64 -24.74 -9.85
CA VAL A 2 7.52 -24.73 -8.90
C VAL A 2 6.27 -24.34 -9.70
N LYS A 3 5.27 -25.21 -9.74
CA LYS A 3 3.97 -24.87 -10.33
C LYS A 3 3.33 -23.81 -9.44
N HIS A 4 3.45 -22.54 -9.82
CA HIS A 4 2.67 -21.48 -9.19
C HIS A 4 1.19 -21.86 -9.31
N ARG A 5 0.51 -21.99 -8.17
CA ARG A 5 -0.93 -22.19 -8.15
C ARG A 5 -1.55 -20.90 -8.70
N ASN A 6 -2.40 -21.02 -9.74
CA ASN A 6 -3.17 -19.92 -10.34
C ASN A 6 -4.28 -19.40 -9.40
N THR A 7 -3.99 -19.24 -8.11
CA THR A 7 -4.89 -18.69 -7.11
C THR A 7 -4.28 -17.41 -6.58
N GLY A 8 -4.22 -16.39 -7.43
CA GLY A 8 -3.98 -15.04 -6.95
C GLY A 8 -5.32 -14.33 -6.74
N ALA A 9 -5.37 -13.41 -5.80
CA ALA A 9 -6.58 -12.69 -5.49
C ALA A 9 -6.69 -11.37 -6.25
N TYR A 10 -7.88 -10.78 -6.29
CA TYR A 10 -8.08 -9.42 -6.79
C TYR A 10 -7.78 -8.44 -5.66
N GLU A 11 -6.62 -7.81 -5.71
CA GLU A 11 -6.10 -7.05 -4.57
C GLU A 11 -6.13 -5.54 -4.80
N HIS A 12 -6.41 -4.84 -3.70
CA HIS A 12 -6.26 -3.39 -3.59
C HIS A 12 -5.08 -3.10 -2.66
N PHE A 13 -4.20 -2.23 -3.14
CA PHE A 13 -3.00 -1.81 -2.43
C PHE A 13 -3.07 -0.30 -2.25
N CYS A 14 -2.76 0.23 -1.07
CA CYS A 14 -2.66 1.67 -0.90
C CYS A 14 -1.53 2.00 0.06
N VAL A 15 -0.69 2.95 -0.36
CA VAL A 15 0.42 3.44 0.42
C VAL A 15 0.26 4.94 0.63
N LEU A 16 -0.02 5.30 1.88
CA LEU A 16 0.07 6.67 2.38
C LEU A 16 1.44 6.83 3.04
N ILE A 17 2.18 7.89 2.73
CA ILE A 17 3.51 8.11 3.32
C ILE A 17 3.42 9.28 4.28
N PHE A 18 4.07 9.12 5.43
CA PHE A 18 4.20 10.17 6.43
C PHE A 18 5.61 10.75 6.42
N ALA A 19 5.64 12.06 6.32
CA ALA A 19 6.85 12.86 6.32
C ALA A 19 7.42 13.07 7.72
N GLN A 20 8.72 13.34 7.82
CA GLN A 20 9.31 14.10 8.92
C GLN A 20 9.26 15.60 8.62
N GLY A 21 8.69 16.41 9.51
CA GLY A 21 8.75 17.89 9.44
C GLY A 21 7.76 18.54 8.48
N ILE A 22 8.06 19.78 8.04
CA ILE A 22 7.29 20.50 7.02
C ILE A 22 7.58 19.89 5.65
N TRP A 23 6.58 19.30 5.01
CA TRP A 23 6.69 18.58 3.75
C TRP A 23 6.43 19.50 2.57
N LYS A 24 7.25 19.39 1.52
CA LYS A 24 7.07 20.10 0.25
C LYS A 24 6.70 19.11 -0.84
N GLU A 25 6.02 19.56 -1.88
CA GLU A 25 5.74 18.74 -3.07
C GLU A 25 7.00 18.10 -3.66
N THR A 26 8.14 18.78 -3.59
CA THR A 26 9.45 18.25 -4.03
C THR A 26 9.90 17.01 -3.23
N ASP A 27 9.54 16.90 -1.95
CA ASP A 27 9.87 15.74 -1.12
C ASP A 27 8.99 14.53 -1.49
N LYS A 28 7.75 14.77 -1.95
CA LYS A 28 6.90 13.73 -2.51
C LYS A 28 7.51 13.18 -3.80
N ASP A 29 7.96 14.07 -4.67
CA ASP A 29 8.57 13.68 -5.96
C ASP A 29 9.89 12.94 -5.79
N SER A 30 10.70 13.24 -4.76
CA SER A 30 11.93 12.49 -4.51
C SER A 30 11.67 11.03 -4.11
N VAL A 31 10.67 10.77 -3.26
CA VAL A 31 10.23 9.39 -2.94
C VAL A 31 9.67 8.70 -4.19
N ARG A 32 8.91 9.43 -5.03
CA ARG A 32 8.39 8.90 -6.30
C ARG A 32 9.51 8.49 -7.26
N ASN A 33 10.55 9.30 -7.34
CA ASN A 33 11.68 9.06 -8.24
C ASN A 33 12.43 7.78 -7.87
N LEU A 34 12.61 7.46 -6.59
CA LEU A 34 13.20 6.18 -6.17
C LEU A 34 12.46 4.98 -6.77
N ILE A 35 11.13 5.01 -6.70
CA ILE A 35 10.28 3.94 -7.23
C ILE A 35 10.32 3.90 -8.76
N LYS A 36 10.32 5.07 -9.43
CA LYS A 36 10.47 5.15 -10.89
C LYS A 36 11.80 4.58 -11.36
N GLU A 37 12.90 4.88 -10.68
CA GLU A 37 14.22 4.35 -11.02
C GLU A 37 14.30 2.83 -10.81
N LYS A 38 13.75 2.32 -9.70
CA LYS A 38 13.61 0.86 -9.50
C LYS A 38 12.81 0.23 -10.65
N LEU A 39 11.67 0.81 -11.03
CA LEU A 39 10.83 0.32 -12.12
C LEU A 39 11.57 0.28 -13.48
N LYS A 40 12.38 1.31 -13.80
CA LYS A 40 13.20 1.35 -15.02
C LYS A 40 14.24 0.23 -15.08
N SER A 41 14.78 -0.16 -13.93
CA SER A 41 15.79 -1.24 -13.83
C SER A 41 15.19 -2.65 -13.91
N MET A 42 13.87 -2.78 -13.79
CA MET A 42 13.20 -4.08 -13.74
C MET A 42 12.83 -4.59 -15.14
N LYS A 43 12.95 -5.90 -15.34
CA LYS A 43 12.33 -6.57 -16.48
C LYS A 43 10.82 -6.64 -16.24
N LYS A 44 10.02 -6.40 -17.28
CA LYS A 44 8.56 -6.45 -17.18
C LYS A 44 8.12 -7.86 -16.79
N ALA A 45 7.61 -8.02 -15.57
CA ALA A 45 7.05 -9.26 -15.04
C ALA A 45 5.54 -9.08 -14.80
N PRO A 46 4.71 -10.11 -15.06
CA PRO A 46 3.25 -9.99 -14.98
C PRO A 46 2.71 -9.70 -13.57
N TYR A 47 3.47 -10.04 -12.52
CA TYR A 47 3.00 -9.98 -11.13
C TYR A 47 3.67 -8.91 -10.27
N ASN A 48 4.66 -8.19 -10.80
CA ASN A 48 5.47 -7.26 -10.03
C ASN A 48 4.69 -6.03 -9.52
N ILE A 49 4.80 -5.74 -8.22
CA ILE A 49 4.02 -4.67 -7.55
C ILE A 49 4.31 -3.27 -8.11
N PHE A 50 5.53 -3.01 -8.58
CA PHE A 50 5.95 -1.67 -9.00
C PHE A 50 5.25 -1.23 -10.30
N TYR A 51 5.00 -2.13 -11.25
CA TYR A 51 4.22 -1.84 -12.47
C TYR A 51 2.73 -1.57 -12.20
N LYS A 52 2.29 -1.88 -10.99
CA LYS A 52 0.90 -1.83 -10.54
C LYS A 52 0.64 -0.60 -9.65
N LEU A 53 1.67 0.17 -9.32
CA LEU A 53 1.48 1.38 -8.54
C LEU A 53 0.89 2.48 -9.44
N THR A 54 -0.35 2.89 -9.19
CA THR A 54 -0.90 4.12 -9.78
C THR A 54 -0.61 5.28 -8.82
N TYR A 55 0.15 6.26 -9.31
CA TYR A 55 0.37 7.52 -8.59
C TYR A 55 -0.98 8.24 -8.40
N ARG A 56 -1.25 8.72 -7.18
CA ARG A 56 -2.47 9.47 -6.89
C ARG A 56 -2.13 10.88 -6.39
N ASP A 57 -2.49 11.87 -7.19
CA ASP A 57 -2.53 13.29 -6.78
C ASP A 57 -3.97 13.79 -6.59
N LYS A 58 -4.95 13.00 -7.01
CA LYS A 58 -6.38 13.30 -6.97
C LYS A 58 -7.15 12.03 -6.59
N MET A 59 -8.33 12.23 -6.00
CA MET A 59 -9.26 11.15 -5.69
C MET A 59 -9.59 10.34 -6.96
N PRO A 60 -9.63 8.99 -6.89
CA PRO A 60 -10.02 8.16 -8.03
C PRO A 60 -11.48 8.41 -8.43
N ILE A 61 -11.77 8.31 -9.73
CA ILE A 61 -13.13 8.46 -10.25
C ILE A 61 -13.94 7.21 -9.88
N TYR A 62 -15.20 7.38 -9.46
CA TYR A 62 -16.06 6.31 -8.93
C TYR A 62 -16.24 5.12 -9.90
N ALA A 63 -16.06 5.37 -11.20
CA ALA A 63 -16.14 4.35 -12.25
C ALA A 63 -15.04 3.28 -12.15
N ASP A 64 -13.91 3.57 -11.49
CA ASP A 64 -12.74 2.69 -11.46
C ASP A 64 -12.89 1.58 -10.40
N CYS A 65 -13.42 1.89 -9.21
CA CYS A 65 -13.70 0.88 -8.18
C CYS A 65 -14.50 1.43 -7.00
N HIS A 66 -15.40 0.62 -6.46
CA HIS A 66 -16.23 0.96 -5.30
C HIS A 66 -15.47 1.06 -3.98
N ILE A 67 -14.29 0.45 -3.87
CA ILE A 67 -13.45 0.57 -2.66
C ILE A 67 -12.34 1.62 -2.79
N CYS A 68 -11.92 1.96 -4.00
CA CYS A 68 -10.78 2.87 -4.17
C CYS A 68 -11.10 4.24 -3.57
N GLN A 69 -12.32 4.74 -3.71
CA GLN A 69 -12.72 5.99 -3.08
C GLN A 69 -12.78 5.90 -1.54
N PRO A 70 -13.46 4.93 -0.91
CA PRO A 70 -13.41 4.75 0.54
C PRO A 70 -11.99 4.65 1.12
N ILE A 71 -11.10 3.89 0.47
CA ILE A 71 -9.68 3.81 0.84
C ILE A 71 -9.04 5.19 0.77
N TYR A 72 -9.19 5.88 -0.37
CA TYR A 72 -8.61 7.21 -0.56
C TYR A 72 -9.09 8.19 0.52
N LYS A 73 -10.41 8.23 0.78
CA LYS A 73 -11.01 9.09 1.81
C LYS A 73 -10.51 8.76 3.22
N MET A 74 -10.39 7.47 3.57
CA MET A 74 -9.81 7.05 4.85
C MET A 74 -8.37 7.55 5.01
N PHE A 75 -7.55 7.43 3.96
CA PHE A 75 -6.17 7.91 4.00
C PHE A 75 -6.06 9.43 4.01
N GLU A 76 -6.98 10.17 3.37
CA GLU A 76 -7.06 11.63 3.52
C GLU A 76 -7.34 12.04 4.98
N GLU A 77 -8.16 11.30 5.72
CA GLU A 77 -8.37 11.58 7.16
C GLU A 77 -7.14 11.28 8.03
N PHE A 78 -6.32 10.29 7.66
CA PHE A 78 -5.06 10.02 8.36
C PHE A 78 -3.96 11.01 8.03
N LYS A 79 -4.10 11.72 6.90
CA LYS A 79 -3.13 12.69 6.42
C LYS A 79 -3.07 13.87 7.39
N GLY A 80 -1.93 14.10 8.01
CA GLY A 80 -1.64 15.38 8.64
C GLY A 80 -1.35 16.45 7.60
N ASN A 81 -1.14 17.69 8.06
CA ASN A 81 -0.86 18.84 7.19
C ASN A 81 0.41 18.67 6.32
N ASN A 82 1.29 17.73 6.69
CA ASN A 82 2.57 17.47 6.02
C ASN A 82 2.66 16.07 5.40
N ASP A 83 1.55 15.34 5.27
CA ASP A 83 1.56 13.97 4.72
C ASP A 83 1.04 13.95 3.29
N GLY A 84 1.37 12.90 2.53
CA GLY A 84 0.95 12.74 1.14
C GLY A 84 0.56 11.30 0.81
N ILE A 85 -0.59 11.13 0.16
CA ILE A 85 -0.94 9.84 -0.48
C ILE A 85 -0.05 9.69 -1.70
N LEU A 86 0.78 8.64 -1.75
CA LEU A 86 1.69 8.47 -2.88
C LEU A 86 1.16 7.50 -3.92
N TYR A 87 0.57 6.39 -3.49
CA TYR A 87 0.16 5.34 -4.41
C TYR A 87 -1.14 4.70 -3.99
N GLN A 88 -1.94 4.38 -4.99
CA GLN A 88 -3.06 3.48 -4.85
C GLN A 88 -3.07 2.51 -6.01
N GLY A 89 -2.89 1.24 -5.71
CA GLY A 89 -3.07 0.15 -6.66
C GLY A 89 -4.53 -0.31 -6.73
N HIS A 90 -4.96 -0.70 -7.93
CA HIS A 90 -6.30 -1.19 -8.24
C HIS A 90 -6.24 -2.48 -9.07
N HIS A 91 -6.93 -3.53 -8.60
CA HIS A 91 -7.14 -4.80 -9.31
C HIS A 91 -5.85 -5.51 -9.73
N TYR A 92 -5.03 -5.87 -8.76
CA TYR A 92 -3.82 -6.63 -9.03
C TYR A 92 -3.85 -8.02 -8.45
N LEU A 93 -3.22 -8.94 -9.16
CA LEU A 93 -2.99 -10.29 -8.71
C LEU A 93 -1.59 -10.38 -8.10
N ILE A 94 -1.43 -10.47 -6.79
CA ILE A 94 -0.13 -10.81 -6.17
C ILE A 94 -0.24 -12.27 -5.75
N PRO A 95 0.49 -13.19 -6.41
CA PRO A 95 0.59 -14.56 -5.92
C PRO A 95 1.10 -14.55 -4.48
N GLU A 96 0.63 -15.45 -3.63
CA GLU A 96 1.09 -15.57 -2.22
C GLU A 96 2.63 -15.74 -2.11
N ASP A 97 3.26 -16.22 -3.18
CA ASP A 97 4.71 -16.38 -3.33
C ASP A 97 5.46 -15.06 -3.66
N ASP A 98 4.77 -13.93 -3.84
CA ASP A 98 5.31 -12.69 -4.46
C ASP A 98 5.29 -11.46 -3.51
N PHE A 99 5.34 -11.70 -2.20
CA PHE A 99 5.45 -10.63 -1.20
C PHE A 99 6.88 -10.05 -1.05
N GLU A 100 7.87 -10.63 -1.74
CA GLU A 100 9.24 -10.08 -1.82
C GLU A 100 9.25 -8.66 -2.38
N ASP A 101 8.51 -8.42 -3.46
CA ASP A 101 8.36 -7.10 -4.07
C ASP A 101 7.74 -6.07 -3.11
N MET A 102 6.87 -6.52 -2.19
CA MET A 102 6.29 -5.67 -1.15
C MET A 102 7.30 -5.31 -0.06
N LYS A 103 8.21 -6.22 0.30
CA LYS A 103 9.35 -5.91 1.18
C LYS A 103 10.27 -4.89 0.51
N ASP A 104 10.61 -5.10 -0.75
CA ASP A 104 11.43 -4.18 -1.54
C ASP A 104 10.81 -2.78 -1.58
N LEU A 105 9.50 -2.68 -1.85
CA LEU A 105 8.78 -1.42 -1.88
C LEU A 105 8.79 -0.74 -0.50
N ALA A 106 8.52 -1.49 0.58
CA ALA A 106 8.53 -0.98 1.95
C ALA A 106 9.91 -0.43 2.34
N ASN A 107 10.97 -1.18 2.05
CA ASN A 107 12.36 -0.77 2.29
C ASN A 107 12.74 0.46 1.48
N LEU A 108 12.37 0.52 0.20
CA LEU A 108 12.67 1.66 -0.66
C LEU A 108 12.03 2.95 -0.12
N ILE A 109 10.76 2.88 0.30
CA ILE A 109 10.03 4.02 0.85
C ILE A 109 10.65 4.49 2.18
N ILE A 110 10.84 3.58 3.14
CA ILE A 110 11.30 3.94 4.49
C ILE A 110 12.78 4.34 4.53
N SER A 111 13.58 3.91 3.54
CA SER A 111 14.98 4.30 3.40
C SER A 111 15.14 5.80 3.16
N HIS A 112 14.17 6.43 2.48
CA HIS A 112 14.20 7.86 2.18
C HIS A 112 14.35 8.69 3.45
N SER A 113 15.28 9.65 3.46
CA SER A 113 15.69 10.39 4.66
C SER A 113 14.55 11.20 5.29
N LYS A 114 13.59 11.66 4.47
CA LYS A 114 12.41 12.42 4.91
C LYS A 114 11.25 11.55 5.41
N VAL A 115 11.30 10.22 5.24
CA VAL A 115 10.19 9.34 5.63
C VAL A 115 10.42 8.80 7.03
N LYS A 116 9.52 9.10 7.97
CA LYS A 116 9.54 8.54 9.34
C LYS A 116 8.84 7.20 9.40
N LYS A 117 7.68 7.17 8.76
CA LYS A 117 6.76 6.05 8.73
C LYS A 117 5.91 6.15 7.47
N PHE A 118 5.27 5.07 7.10
CA PHE A 118 4.24 5.05 6.07
C PHE A 118 3.18 4.05 6.46
N TYR A 119 2.02 4.13 5.82
CA TYR A 119 0.91 3.24 6.05
C TYR A 119 0.67 2.45 4.78
N LEU A 120 0.61 1.14 4.94
CA LEU A 120 0.36 0.20 3.86
C LEU A 120 -0.91 -0.57 4.19
N LEU A 121 -1.90 -0.47 3.30
CA LEU A 121 -3.10 -1.28 3.36
C LEU A 121 -3.01 -2.37 2.31
N TYR A 122 -3.15 -3.61 2.77
CA TYR A 122 -3.35 -4.77 1.91
C TYR A 122 -4.77 -5.30 2.07
N LEU A 123 -5.42 -5.45 0.92
CA LEU A 123 -6.79 -5.95 0.79
C LEU A 123 -6.85 -6.98 -0.32
N ASP A 124 -6.80 -8.25 0.08
CA ASP A 124 -7.13 -9.39 -0.76
C ASP A 124 -8.66 -9.51 -0.88
N GLY A 125 -9.15 -9.43 -2.12
CA GLY A 125 -10.35 -10.13 -2.57
C GLY A 125 -11.66 -9.69 -1.93
N PHE A 126 -12.54 -9.12 -2.76
CA PHE A 126 -13.96 -8.88 -2.41
C PHE A 126 -14.84 -10.12 -2.40
N LYS A 127 -14.29 -11.33 -2.48
CA LYS A 127 -15.12 -12.54 -2.53
C LYS A 127 -16.09 -12.63 -1.35
N GLU A 128 -15.74 -12.04 -0.21
CA GLU A 128 -16.56 -12.06 1.00
C GLU A 128 -17.50 -10.85 1.18
N ILE A 129 -17.23 -9.70 0.55
CA ILE A 129 -18.08 -8.49 0.69
C ILE A 129 -18.67 -8.17 -0.68
N LYS A 130 -19.98 -8.42 -0.83
CA LYS A 130 -20.71 -8.11 -2.06
C LYS A 130 -20.52 -6.64 -2.41
N ARG A 131 -20.30 -6.35 -3.70
CA ARG A 131 -20.17 -4.99 -4.24
C ARG A 131 -21.28 -4.04 -3.77
N THR A 132 -22.52 -4.55 -3.70
CA THR A 132 -23.67 -3.78 -3.21
C THR A 132 -23.48 -3.28 -1.77
N ILE A 133 -22.92 -4.12 -0.89
CA ILE A 133 -22.63 -3.76 0.50
C ILE A 133 -21.58 -2.66 0.58
N LEU A 134 -20.56 -2.67 -0.29
CA LEU A 134 -19.53 -1.62 -0.29
C LEU A 134 -20.05 -0.27 -0.78
N ASN A 135 -20.97 -0.28 -1.74
CA ASN A 135 -21.54 0.94 -2.31
C ASN A 135 -22.37 1.72 -1.29
N GLU A 136 -23.01 1.01 -0.38
CA GLU A 136 -23.89 1.56 0.65
C GLU A 136 -23.16 1.81 1.98
N MET A 137 -21.93 1.28 2.12
CA MET A 137 -21.15 1.37 3.35
C MET A 137 -20.64 2.79 3.58
N SER A 138 -20.96 3.35 4.74
CA SER A 138 -20.36 4.61 5.18
C SER A 138 -18.85 4.45 5.43
N LEU A 139 -18.11 5.55 5.39
CA LEU A 139 -16.67 5.52 5.66
C LEU A 139 -16.33 4.99 7.07
N GLU A 140 -17.17 5.27 8.05
CA GLU A 140 -17.02 4.75 9.42
C GLU A 140 -17.23 3.24 9.51
N GLU A 141 -18.23 2.71 8.80
CA GLU A 141 -18.43 1.27 8.72
C GLU A 141 -17.27 0.58 7.98
N PHE A 142 -16.74 1.23 6.94
CA PHE A 142 -15.56 0.75 6.22
C PHE A 142 -14.35 0.62 7.15
N LYS A 143 -14.05 1.67 7.94
CA LYS A 143 -12.96 1.64 8.94
C LYS A 143 -13.12 0.53 9.97
N LYS A 144 -14.35 0.25 10.43
CA LYS A 144 -14.64 -0.84 11.38
C LYS A 144 -14.34 -2.25 10.84
N LYS A 145 -14.24 -2.41 9.51
CA LYS A 145 -13.85 -3.68 8.87
C LYS A 145 -12.34 -3.86 8.76
N LEU A 146 -11.56 -2.83 9.09
CA LEU A 146 -10.10 -2.85 9.01
C LEU A 146 -9.48 -3.06 10.38
N LYS A 147 -8.33 -3.74 10.38
CA LYS A 147 -7.44 -3.84 11.53
C LYS A 147 -6.31 -2.83 11.37
N PHE A 148 -5.81 -2.32 12.49
CA PHE A 148 -4.66 -1.41 12.51
C PHE A 148 -3.52 -2.09 13.24
N LYS A 149 -2.33 -2.09 12.63
CA LYS A 149 -1.13 -2.66 13.24
C LYS A 149 0.04 -1.70 13.08
N LYS A 150 0.77 -1.47 14.17
CA LYS A 150 2.02 -0.71 14.18
C LYS A 150 3.19 -1.70 14.17
N SER A 151 4.23 -1.37 13.41
CA SER A 151 5.47 -2.14 13.32
C SER A 151 6.62 -1.24 12.87
N ASN A 152 7.86 -1.59 13.19
CA ASN A 152 9.00 -1.03 12.47
C ASN A 152 9.24 -1.83 11.15
N ILE A 153 10.15 -1.37 10.30
CA ILE A 153 10.46 -2.03 9.03
C ILE A 153 10.99 -3.47 9.19
N ASN A 154 11.75 -3.75 10.25
CA ASN A 154 12.29 -5.09 10.49
C ASN A 154 11.15 -6.06 10.86
N ASP A 155 10.28 -5.66 11.79
CA ASP A 155 9.10 -6.44 12.17
C ASP A 155 8.16 -6.66 10.98
N PHE A 156 8.02 -5.64 10.12
CA PHE A 156 7.21 -5.75 8.91
C PHE A 156 7.77 -6.79 7.92
N THR A 157 9.08 -6.76 7.70
CA THR A 157 9.79 -7.71 6.85
C THR A 157 9.63 -9.14 7.41
N LEU A 158 9.85 -9.31 8.73
CA LEU A 158 9.65 -10.59 9.41
C LEU A 158 8.20 -11.08 9.34
N MET A 159 7.21 -10.19 9.32
CA MET A 159 5.80 -10.59 9.16
C MET A 159 5.55 -11.20 7.79
N ILE A 160 6.19 -10.68 6.75
CA ILE A 160 6.12 -11.23 5.39
C ILE A 160 6.86 -12.58 5.34
N ASP A 161 8.09 -12.63 5.83
CA ASP A 161 8.93 -13.84 5.82
C ASP A 161 8.27 -15.03 6.54
N ASN A 162 7.60 -14.74 7.65
CA ASN A 162 6.92 -15.75 8.46
C ASN A 162 5.45 -15.99 8.04
N ASN A 163 5.00 -15.41 6.92
CA ASN A 163 3.62 -15.51 6.43
C ASN A 163 2.55 -15.16 7.50
N THR A 164 2.82 -14.14 8.32
CA THR A 164 1.89 -13.63 9.36
C THR A 164 1.22 -12.31 8.96
N PHE A 165 1.47 -11.88 7.72
CA PHE A 165 0.79 -10.75 7.10
C PHE A 165 -0.71 -11.04 6.93
N LYS A 166 -1.57 -10.07 7.23
CA LYS A 166 -3.01 -10.26 7.35
C LYS A 166 -3.76 -9.35 6.37
N ASN A 167 -4.73 -9.94 5.69
CA ASN A 167 -5.73 -9.21 4.92
C ASN A 167 -6.48 -8.18 5.81
N ARG A 168 -6.98 -7.11 5.19
CA ARG A 168 -7.75 -6.02 5.82
C ARG A 168 -7.02 -5.35 6.97
N THR A 169 -5.70 -5.26 6.87
CA THR A 169 -4.86 -4.63 7.89
C THR A 169 -4.15 -3.42 7.30
N VAL A 170 -4.32 -2.27 7.96
CA VAL A 170 -3.53 -1.07 7.75
C VAL A 170 -2.28 -1.18 8.63
N TYR A 171 -1.13 -1.32 8.02
CA TYR A 171 0.17 -1.39 8.66
C TYR A 171 0.81 0.00 8.72
N GLU A 172 0.94 0.58 9.91
CA GLU A 172 1.83 1.71 10.16
C GLU A 172 3.25 1.18 10.33
N ILE A 173 4.12 1.45 9.36
CA ILE A 173 5.49 0.94 9.27
C ILE A 173 6.43 2.10 9.53
N SER A 174 7.14 2.06 10.66
CA SER A 174 8.13 3.07 11.04
C SER A 174 9.56 2.66 10.69
N LYS A 175 10.44 3.65 10.55
CA LYS A 175 11.88 3.43 10.42
C LYS A 175 12.42 2.82 11.72
N SER A 176 13.24 1.79 11.62
CA SER A 176 13.96 1.28 12.79
C SER A 176 14.97 2.34 13.23
N TYR A 177 14.91 2.76 14.49
CA TYR A 177 15.98 3.55 15.09
C TYR A 177 17.01 2.57 15.62
N THR A 178 18.19 2.53 15.02
CA THR A 178 19.36 1.98 15.69
C THR A 178 19.69 2.97 16.81
N LEU A 179 19.55 2.52 18.06
CA LEU A 179 20.04 3.24 19.24
C LEU A 179 21.57 3.28 19.22
#